data_AF-A0A850R247-F1
#
_entry.id   AF-A0A850R247-F1
#
_cell.length_a   1.000
_cell.length_b   1.000
_cell.length_c   1.000
_cell.angle_alpha   90.00
_cell.angle_beta   90.00
_cell.angle_gamma   90.00
#
_symmetry.space_group_name_H-M   'P 1'
#
loop_
_entity.id
_entity.type
_entity.pdbx_description
1 polymer ?
#
loop_
_entity_poly.entity_id
_entity_poly.type
_entity_poly.pdbx_seq_one_letter_code
_entity_poly.pdbx_strand_id
1 'polypeptide(L)'
;MNLNPTIHYICIDREPIQHSDTVFISSNHHQEAFEATEELFNSGVKFPLIIHYDRESTSSKERKKGFKDALRKNNLIFDNKKMNLSLILKKHPC
;
A
#
# COMPACT_ATOMS: atom_id res chain seq x y z
N MET A 1 25.35 20.82 -31.52
CA MET A 1 24.92 20.90 -30.11
C MET A 1 23.70 20.01 -29.95
N ASN A 2 23.83 18.88 -29.25
CA ASN A 2 22.68 18.04 -28.89
C ASN A 2 21.99 18.65 -27.68
N LEU A 3 20.88 19.35 -27.90
CA LEU A 3 19.95 19.70 -26.83
C LEU A 3 19.15 18.44 -26.54
N ASN A 4 19.55 17.67 -25.53
CA ASN A 4 18.64 16.70 -24.92
C ASN A 4 17.57 17.53 -24.21
N PRO A 5 16.30 17.55 -24.63
CA PRO A 5 15.28 18.26 -23.87
C PRO A 5 15.19 17.62 -22.50
N THR A 6 15.41 18.40 -21.44
CA THR A 6 15.12 17.99 -20.08
C THR A 6 13.62 17.72 -20.00
N ILE A 7 13.22 16.44 -20.06
CA ILE A 7 11.81 16.06 -19.97
C ILE A 7 11.39 16.26 -18.52
N HIS A 8 10.50 17.22 -18.28
CA HIS A 8 9.85 17.35 -16.98
C HIS A 8 8.82 16.25 -16.82
N TYR A 9 8.84 15.58 -15.67
CA TYR A 9 7.88 14.55 -15.33
C TYR A 9 7.47 14.67 -13.87
N ILE A 10 6.27 14.18 -13.59
CA ILE A 10 5.70 14.07 -12.24
C ILE A 10 5.42 12.60 -12.00
N CYS A 11 5.79 12.11 -10.83
CA CYS A 11 5.48 10.76 -10.39
C CYS A 11 4.15 10.75 -9.63
N ILE A 12 3.17 10.00 -10.14
CA ILE A 12 1.87 9.80 -9.47
C ILE A 12 1.75 8.34 -9.08
N ASP A 13 1.59 8.06 -7.78
CA ASP A 13 1.45 6.70 -7.19
C ASP A 13 2.59 5.71 -7.49
N ARG A 14 3.64 6.17 -8.15
CA ARG A 14 4.88 5.46 -8.45
C ARG A 14 6.02 6.23 -7.83
N GLU A 15 6.34 5.87 -6.59
CA GLU A 15 7.40 6.52 -5.85
C GLU A 15 8.71 6.51 -6.67
N PRO A 16 9.31 7.68 -6.93
CA PRO A 16 10.54 7.76 -7.70
C PRO A 16 11.71 7.17 -6.90
N ILE A 17 12.72 6.67 -7.61
CA ILE A 17 13.96 6.24 -6.98
C ILE A 17 14.71 7.46 -6.39
N GLN A 18 14.64 8.61 -7.06
CA GLN A 18 15.25 9.86 -6.63
C GLN A 18 14.19 10.96 -6.57
N HIS A 19 13.84 11.38 -5.35
CA HIS A 19 12.86 12.45 -5.10
C HIS A 19 13.39 13.85 -5.48
N SER A 20 14.69 14.03 -5.66
CA SER A 20 15.28 15.31 -6.07
C SER A 20 14.96 15.72 -7.51
N ASP A 21 14.62 14.74 -8.35
CA ASP A 21 14.58 14.91 -9.80
C ASP A 21 13.16 15.06 -10.35
N THR A 22 12.16 14.94 -9.48
CA THR A 22 10.75 14.98 -9.83
C THR A 22 9.89 15.35 -8.63
N VAL A 23 8.65 15.77 -8.89
CA VAL A 23 7.63 15.89 -7.86
C VAL A 23 6.89 14.55 -7.76
N PHE A 24 6.77 14.04 -6.54
CA PHE A 24 5.96 12.86 -6.23
C PHE A 24 4.63 13.26 -5.58
N ILE A 25 3.54 12.80 -6.16
CA ILE A 25 2.18 12.98 -5.64
C ILE A 25 1.57 11.60 -5.41
N SER A 26 1.12 11.34 -4.18
CA SER A 26 0.39 10.13 -3.86
C SER A 26 -0.61 10.37 -2.74
N SER A 27 -1.57 9.46 -2.64
CA SER A 27 -2.37 9.28 -1.43
C SER A 27 -1.50 8.96 -0.21
N ASN A 28 -2.05 9.26 0.98
CA ASN A 28 -1.54 8.71 2.23
C ASN A 28 -2.08 7.27 2.42
N HIS A 29 -1.45 6.32 1.73
CA HIS A 29 -1.82 4.92 1.74
C HIS A 29 -1.86 4.26 3.13
N HIS A 30 -1.07 4.77 4.07
CA HIS A 30 -1.09 4.31 5.46
C HIS A 30 -2.37 4.74 6.16
N GLN A 31 -2.67 6.04 6.11
CA GLN A 31 -3.86 6.60 6.77
C GLN A 31 -5.14 6.01 6.20
N GLU A 32 -5.23 5.90 4.88
CA GLU A 32 -6.39 5.29 4.20
C GLU A 32 -6.63 3.84 4.67
N ALA A 33 -5.57 3.03 4.78
CA ALA A 33 -5.71 1.65 5.23
C ALA A 33 -6.02 1.54 6.72
N PHE A 34 -5.47 2.44 7.54
CA PHE A 34 -5.80 2.53 8.96
C PHE A 34 -7.28 2.84 9.15
N GLU A 35 -7.79 3.91 8.54
CA GLU A 35 -9.19 4.32 8.64
C GLU A 35 -10.16 3.26 8.11
N ALA A 36 -9.85 2.65 6.96
CA ALA A 36 -10.66 1.56 6.41
C ALA A 36 -10.73 0.35 7.37
N THR A 37 -9.64 0.05 8.08
CA THR A 37 -9.60 -1.06 9.04
C THR A 37 -10.32 -0.71 10.33
N GLU A 38 -10.20 0.53 10.82
CA GLU A 38 -10.99 1.03 11.96
C GLU A 38 -12.48 0.95 11.69
N GLU A 39 -12.92 1.24 10.46
CA GLU A 39 -14.33 1.18 10.11
C GLU A 39 -14.89 -0.25 10.14
N LEU A 40 -14.06 -1.27 9.84
CA LEU A 40 -14.45 -2.67 10.04
C LEU A 40 -14.69 -2.95 11.53
N PHE A 41 -13.84 -2.47 12.42
CA PHE A 41 -14.02 -2.61 13.86
C PHE A 41 -15.27 -1.86 14.36
N ASN A 42 -15.48 -0.63 13.90
CA ASN A 42 -16.68 0.15 14.20
C ASN A 42 -17.97 -0.59 13.77
N SER A 43 -17.89 -1.32 12.66
CA SER A 43 -18.97 -2.17 12.14
C SER A 43 -19.12 -3.52 12.86
N GLY A 44 -18.30 -3.82 13.88
CA GLY A 44 -18.37 -5.04 14.68
C GLY A 44 -17.56 -6.23 14.15
N VAL A 45 -16.73 -6.03 13.12
CA VAL A 45 -15.80 -7.08 12.64
C VAL A 45 -14.72 -7.32 13.69
N LYS A 46 -14.51 -8.59 14.07
CA LYS A 46 -13.54 -8.97 15.12
C LYS A 46 -12.18 -9.37 14.59
N PHE A 47 -12.11 -9.91 13.37
CA PHE A 47 -10.88 -10.47 12.79
C PHE A 47 -10.79 -10.08 11.31
N PRO A 48 -10.40 -8.84 10.99
CA PRO A 48 -10.27 -8.42 9.61
C PRO A 48 -9.06 -9.10 8.94
N LEU A 49 -9.16 -9.29 7.63
CA LEU A 49 -8.14 -9.92 6.77
C LEU A 49 -7.68 -8.89 5.73
N ILE A 50 -6.36 -8.73 5.54
CA ILE A 50 -5.83 -8.00 4.39
C ILE A 50 -5.51 -8.96 3.25
N ILE A 51 -5.96 -8.62 2.04
CA ILE A 51 -5.65 -9.34 0.81
C ILE A 51 -4.80 -8.43 -0.07
N HIS A 52 -3.65 -8.92 -0.53
CA HIS A 52 -2.75 -8.15 -1.38
C HIS A 52 -2.10 -9.05 -2.44
N TYR A 53 -1.50 -8.48 -3.48
CA TYR A 53 -0.68 -9.26 -4.41
C TYR A 53 0.64 -9.69 -3.77
N ASP A 54 1.18 -10.82 -4.18
CA ASP A 54 2.53 -11.31 -3.82
C ASP A 54 3.56 -10.17 -3.89
N ARG A 55 3.58 -9.46 -5.02
CA ARG A 55 4.54 -8.39 -5.27
C ARG A 55 4.17 -7.16 -4.45
N GLU A 56 4.94 -6.87 -3.41
CA GLU A 56 4.75 -5.68 -2.58
C GLU A 56 5.26 -4.40 -3.28
N SER A 57 4.34 -3.53 -3.69
CA SER A 57 4.64 -2.13 -4.03
C SER A 57 4.85 -1.27 -2.77
N THR A 58 5.40 -0.06 -2.93
CA THR A 58 5.49 0.93 -1.84
C THR A 58 4.11 1.22 -1.24
N SER A 59 3.10 1.43 -2.11
CA SER A 59 1.69 1.57 -1.68
C SER A 59 1.15 0.36 -0.93
N SER A 60 1.46 -0.87 -1.36
CA SER A 60 1.00 -2.09 -0.67
C SER A 60 1.65 -2.23 0.72
N LYS A 61 2.91 -1.83 0.87
CA LYS A 61 3.62 -1.84 2.16
C LYS A 61 3.00 -0.86 3.15
N GLU A 62 2.73 0.37 2.70
CA GLU A 62 2.09 1.38 3.54
C GLU A 62 0.67 0.97 3.95
N ARG A 63 -0.12 0.38 3.04
CA ARG A 63 -1.44 -0.16 3.38
C ARG A 63 -1.36 -1.26 4.44
N LYS A 64 -0.41 -2.19 4.29
CA LYS A 64 -0.17 -3.28 5.26
C LYS A 64 0.27 -2.74 6.62
N LYS A 65 1.01 -1.63 6.66
CA LYS A 65 1.39 -0.93 7.87
C LYS A 65 0.18 -0.28 8.54
N GLY A 66 -0.64 0.47 7.80
CA GLY A 66 -1.89 1.06 8.30
C GLY A 66 -2.84 0.01 8.89
N PHE A 67 -3.03 -1.11 8.18
CA PHE A 67 -3.78 -2.26 8.67
C PHE A 67 -3.25 -2.80 10.00
N LYS A 68 -1.93 -3.06 10.09
CA LYS A 68 -1.31 -3.55 11.34
C LYS A 68 -1.46 -2.56 12.49
N ASP A 69 -1.41 -1.26 12.21
CA ASP A 69 -1.54 -0.23 13.23
C ASP A 69 -2.98 -0.15 13.78
N ALA A 70 -3.99 -0.29 12.92
CA ALA A 70 -5.39 -0.40 13.33
C ALA A 70 -5.65 -1.67 14.16
N LEU A 71 -5.05 -2.82 13.78
CA LEU A 71 -5.11 -4.04 14.61
C LEU A 71 -4.54 -3.79 16.02
N ARG A 72 -3.36 -3.17 16.11
CA ARG A 72 -2.72 -2.87 17.40
C ARG A 72 -3.57 -1.95 18.26
N LYS A 73 -4.19 -0.92 17.67
CA LYS A 73 -5.11 -0.01 18.38
C LYS A 73 -6.31 -0.77 18.97
N ASN A 74 -6.80 -1.81 18.30
CA ASN A 74 -7.91 -2.64 18.73
C ASN A 74 -7.49 -3.90 19.50
N ASN A 75 -6.29 -3.90 20.09
CA ASN A 75 -5.74 -4.98 20.91
C ASN A 75 -5.61 -6.34 20.19
N LEU A 76 -5.43 -6.31 18.86
CA LEU A 76 -5.15 -7.50 18.06
C LEU A 76 -3.69 -7.53 17.60
N ILE A 77 -3.05 -8.67 17.80
CA ILE A 77 -1.71 -8.93 17.28
C ILE A 77 -1.85 -9.49 15.87
N PHE A 78 -1.19 -8.85 14.91
CA PHE A 78 -1.18 -9.32 13.52
C PHE A 78 -0.61 -10.74 13.42
N ASP A 79 -1.43 -11.67 12.96
CA ASP A 79 -1.03 -13.04 12.63
C ASP A 79 -1.04 -13.22 11.12
N ASN A 80 0.15 -13.38 10.52
CA ASN A 80 0.29 -13.50 9.07
C ASN A 80 -0.47 -14.70 8.47
N LYS A 81 -0.74 -15.76 9.23
CA LYS A 81 -1.47 -16.92 8.71
C LYS A 81 -2.99 -16.71 8.71
N LYS A 82 -3.49 -15.86 9.61
CA LYS A 82 -4.94 -15.64 9.80
C LYS A 82 -5.44 -14.34 9.18
N MET A 83 -4.57 -13.36 9.08
CA MET A 83 -4.92 -11.96 8.78
C MET A 83 -4.25 -11.45 7.50
N ASN A 84 -3.57 -12.30 6.74
CA ASN A 84 -2.92 -11.93 5.48
C ASN A 84 -3.09 -13.01 4.41
N LEU A 85 -3.59 -12.61 3.24
CA LEU A 85 -3.68 -13.47 2.06
C LEU A 85 -2.96 -12.81 0.87
N SER A 86 -1.99 -13.52 0.30
CA SER A 86 -1.27 -13.07 -0.90
C SER A 86 -1.84 -13.73 -2.15
N LEU A 87 -2.20 -12.92 -3.15
CA LEU A 87 -2.65 -13.38 -4.46
C LEU A 87 -1.46 -13.48 -5.43
N ILE A 88 -1.30 -14.64 -6.06
CA ILE A 88 -0.34 -14.84 -7.14
C ILE A 88 -1.06 -14.57 -8.46
N LEU A 89 -0.66 -13.50 -9.16
CA LEU A 89 -1.08 -13.30 -10.53
C LEU A 89 -0.33 -14.30 -11.42
N LYS A 90 -1.01 -15.37 -11.84
CA LYS A 90 -0.52 -16.16 -12.97
C LYS A 90 -0.61 -15.28 -14.20
N LYS A 91 0.54 -14.92 -14.78
CA LYS A 91 0.54 -14.34 -16.13
C LYS A 91 -0.11 -15.36 -17.05
N HIS A 92 -1.23 -14.99 -17.68
CA HIS A 92 -1.63 -15.68 -18.90
C HIS A 92 -0.51 -15.45 -19.92
N PRO A 93 -0.01 -16.51 -20.58
CA PRO A 93 0.89 -16.31 -21.71
C PRO A 93 0.13 -15.52 -22.76
N CYS A 94 0.56 -14.28 -23.00
CA CYS A 94 0.22 -13.51 -24.18
C CYS A 94 1.13 -13.94 -25.32
#